data_AF-A0A9X5AL91-F1
#
_entry.id   AF-A0A9X5AL91-F1
#
_cell.length_a   1.000
_cell.length_b   1.000
_cell.length_c   1.000
_cell.angle_alpha   90.00
_cell.angle_beta   90.00
_cell.angle_gamma   90.00
#
_symmetry.space_group_name_H-M   'P 1'
#
loop_
_entity.id
_entity.type
_entity.pdbx_description
1 polymer ?
#
loop_
_entity_poly.entity_id
_entity_poly.type
_entity_poly.pdbx_seq_one_letter_code
_entity_poly.pdbx_strand_id
1 'polypeptide(L)'
;MTKKLVINLKHNFQIFSIGAVFSAMGLLLWTDHQYFFWPPQFAGIMNDDGLDAIAVAVGIGLMYYALKNEKNNTVAGILLSITAGFTGLVAFVQLIHAIFTGQAPMGLGFILSCYLLAEVLYTAKTRNTR
;
A
#
# COMPACT_ATOMS: atom_id res chain seq x y z
N MET A 1 12.58 7.66 25.59
CA MET A 1 11.72 7.81 24.38
C MET A 1 11.84 6.61 23.44
N THR A 2 13.05 6.19 23.07
CA THR A 2 13.33 5.03 22.18
C THR A 2 12.75 3.69 22.64
N LYS A 3 12.85 3.34 23.94
CA LYS A 3 12.27 2.07 24.46
C LYS A 3 10.74 1.96 24.23
N LYS A 4 10.00 3.07 24.37
CA LYS A 4 8.54 3.10 24.17
C LYS A 4 8.17 2.92 22.70
N LEU A 5 8.93 3.53 21.79
CA LEU A 5 8.74 3.34 20.34
C LEU A 5 8.95 1.89 19.92
N VAL A 6 9.99 1.22 20.44
CA VAL A 6 10.26 -0.20 20.15
C VAL A 6 9.12 -1.09 20.65
N ILE A 7 8.58 -0.83 21.85
CA ILE A 7 7.43 -1.59 22.39
C ILE A 7 6.19 -1.39 21.51
N ASN A 8 5.88 -0.14 21.16
CA ASN A 8 4.76 0.20 20.29
C ASN A 8 4.88 -0.46 18.91
N LEU A 9 6.09 -0.44 18.33
CA LEU A 9 6.37 -1.07 17.05
C LEU A 9 6.17 -2.58 17.12
N LYS A 10 6.65 -3.26 18.18
CA LYS A 10 6.43 -4.70 18.35
C LYS A 10 4.94 -5.05 18.45
N HIS A 11 4.16 -4.20 19.12
CA HIS A 11 2.72 -4.42 19.27
C HIS A 11 1.95 -4.18 17.97
N ASN A 12 2.31 -3.15 17.20
CA ASN A 12 1.63 -2.74 15.97
C ASN A 12 2.45 -3.09 14.72
N PHE A 13 3.26 -4.14 14.77
CA PHE A 13 4.27 -4.45 13.77
C PHE A 13 3.66 -4.64 12.37
N GLN A 14 2.48 -5.27 12.30
CA GLN A 14 1.83 -5.54 11.03
C GLN A 14 1.32 -4.25 10.35
N ILE A 15 0.69 -3.34 11.11
CA ILE A 15 0.27 -2.03 10.60
C ILE A 15 1.47 -1.21 10.13
N PHE A 16 2.57 -1.24 10.90
CA PHE A 16 3.80 -0.56 10.49
C PHE A 16 4.37 -1.13 9.19
N SER A 17 4.43 -2.47 9.08
CA SER A 17 4.97 -3.16 7.91
C SER A 17 4.15 -2.89 6.65
N ILE A 18 2.81 -2.92 6.77
CA ILE A 18 1.90 -2.51 5.69
C ILE A 18 2.20 -1.07 5.27
N GLY A 19 2.31 -0.14 6.24
CA GLY A 19 2.63 1.25 5.95
C GLY A 19 3.97 1.43 5.22
N ALA A 20 5.00 0.70 5.65
CA ALA A 20 6.32 0.76 5.03
C ALA A 20 6.32 0.22 3.59
N VAL A 21 5.70 -0.94 3.36
CA VAL A 21 5.59 -1.53 2.02
C VAL A 21 4.73 -0.66 1.10
N PHE A 22 3.62 -0.11 1.62
CA PHE A 22 2.74 0.76 0.84
C PHE A 22 3.43 2.08 0.46
N SER A 23 4.19 2.69 1.38
CA SER A 23 5.02 3.85 1.04
C SER A 23 6.12 3.52 0.04
N ALA A 24 6.76 2.35 0.15
CA ALA A 24 7.77 1.92 -0.81
C ALA A 24 7.19 1.70 -2.21
N MET A 25 5.98 1.11 -2.30
CA MET A 25 5.25 0.95 -3.55
C MET A 25 4.91 2.31 -4.16
N GLY A 26 4.37 3.25 -3.37
CA GLY A 26 4.09 4.61 -3.83
C GLY A 26 5.33 5.35 -4.33
N LEU A 27 6.46 5.25 -3.61
CA LEU A 27 7.73 5.84 -4.04
C LEU A 27 8.24 5.23 -5.35
N LEU A 28 8.12 3.90 -5.51
CA LEU A 28 8.54 3.22 -6.73
C LEU A 28 7.74 3.71 -7.93
N LEU A 29 6.42 3.78 -7.81
CA LEU A 29 5.53 4.29 -8.86
C LEU A 29 5.84 5.76 -9.19
N TRP A 30 6.03 6.59 -8.16
CA TRP A 30 6.37 8.00 -8.34
C TRP A 30 7.69 8.19 -9.10
N THR A 31 8.70 7.36 -8.83
CA THR A 31 9.99 7.47 -9.52
C THR A 31 10.00 6.93 -10.95
N ASP A 32 9.01 6.10 -11.31
CA ASP A 32 8.91 5.49 -12.63
C ASP A 32 7.61 5.92 -13.33
N HIS A 33 7.65 7.09 -13.96
CA HIS A 33 6.51 7.66 -14.69
C HIS A 33 6.06 6.84 -15.92
N GLN A 34 6.74 5.74 -16.25
CA GLN A 34 6.40 4.85 -17.36
C GLN A 34 6.12 3.42 -16.88
N TYR A 35 5.96 3.22 -15.57
CA TYR A 35 5.68 1.91 -15.00
C TYR A 35 4.45 1.28 -15.66
N PHE A 36 3.33 2.00 -15.72
CA PHE A 36 2.12 1.59 -16.43
C PHE A 36 2.09 2.14 -17.86
N PHE A 37 2.77 1.46 -18.77
CA PHE A 37 2.89 1.88 -20.17
C PHE A 37 1.73 1.42 -21.08
N TRP A 38 0.87 0.49 -20.63
CA TRP A 38 -0.19 -0.08 -21.47
C TRP A 38 -1.54 -0.24 -20.75
N PRO A 39 -2.66 0.23 -21.31
CA PRO A 39 -2.77 0.75 -22.66
C PRO A 39 -2.44 2.26 -22.66
N PRO A 40 -1.81 2.77 -23.75
CA PRO A 40 -1.21 4.10 -23.78
C PRO A 40 -2.21 5.23 -23.53
N GLN A 41 -3.49 5.04 -23.90
CA GLN A 41 -4.54 6.02 -23.65
C GLN A 41 -4.81 6.31 -22.17
N PHE A 42 -4.45 5.40 -21.26
CA PHE A 42 -4.62 5.57 -19.81
C PHE A 42 -3.31 5.80 -19.07
N ALA A 43 -2.16 5.74 -19.75
CA ALA A 43 -0.85 5.82 -19.10
C ALA A 43 -0.67 7.12 -18.28
N GLY A 44 -1.23 8.24 -18.74
CA GLY A 44 -1.19 9.50 -17.98
C GLY A 44 -1.96 9.45 -16.66
N ILE A 45 -3.08 8.72 -16.59
CA ILE A 45 -3.85 8.57 -15.35
C ILE A 45 -3.22 7.52 -14.43
N MET A 46 -2.69 6.45 -15.01
CA MET A 46 -2.12 5.33 -14.25
C MET A 46 -0.80 5.71 -13.56
N ASN A 47 -0.01 6.63 -14.13
CA ASN A 47 1.25 7.12 -13.58
C ASN A 47 1.12 8.58 -13.09
N ASP A 48 -0.03 8.92 -12.50
CA ASP A 48 -0.27 10.26 -11.94
C ASP A 48 0.48 10.43 -10.60
N ASP A 49 1.39 11.41 -10.54
CA ASP A 49 2.19 11.72 -9.35
C ASP A 49 1.33 11.97 -8.10
N GLY A 50 0.10 12.48 -8.27
CA GLY A 50 -0.83 12.72 -7.17
C GLY A 50 -1.32 11.43 -6.52
N LEU A 51 -1.63 10.41 -7.33
CA LEU A 51 -2.00 9.08 -6.84
C LEU A 51 -0.84 8.43 -6.08
N ASP A 52 0.38 8.55 -6.59
CA ASP A 52 1.56 7.98 -5.95
C ASP A 52 1.89 8.69 -4.63
N ALA A 53 1.76 10.02 -4.60
CA ALA A 53 1.90 10.81 -3.37
C ALA A 53 0.88 10.41 -2.29
N ILE A 54 -0.36 10.08 -2.66
CA ILE A 54 -1.37 9.58 -1.73
C ILE A 54 -0.92 8.26 -1.11
N ALA A 55 -0.39 7.33 -1.91
CA ALA A 55 0.10 6.05 -1.40
C ALA A 55 1.24 6.25 -0.38
N VAL A 56 2.20 7.13 -0.69
CA VAL A 56 3.28 7.49 0.23
C VAL A 56 2.75 8.10 1.52
N ALA A 57 1.87 9.10 1.43
CA ALA A 57 1.33 9.81 2.58
C ALA A 57 0.50 8.90 3.50
N VAL A 58 -0.35 8.03 2.94
CA VAL A 58 -1.15 7.07 3.71
C VAL A 58 -0.26 6.01 4.38
N GLY A 59 0.78 5.53 3.70
CA GLY A 59 1.75 4.61 4.28
C GLY A 59 2.51 5.23 5.46
N ILE A 60 2.90 6.50 5.36
CA ILE A 60 3.46 7.28 6.48
C ILE A 60 2.45 7.41 7.61
N GLY A 61 1.17 7.65 7.29
CA GLY A 61 0.08 7.68 8.27
C GLY A 61 -0.06 6.38 9.06
N LEU A 62 0.01 5.21 8.39
CA LEU A 62 -0.01 3.90 9.04
C LEU A 62 1.21 3.68 9.93
N MET A 63 2.41 4.04 9.46
CA MET A 63 3.63 3.95 10.26
C MET A 63 3.54 4.84 11.52
N TYR A 64 3.05 6.07 11.36
CA TYR A 64 2.83 6.99 12.48
C TYR A 64 1.82 6.42 13.48
N TYR A 65 0.68 5.89 12.98
CA TYR A 65 -0.34 5.24 13.80
C TYR A 65 0.25 4.12 14.65
N ALA A 66 1.07 3.25 14.04
CA ALA A 66 1.72 2.14 14.71
C ALA A 66 2.73 2.60 15.77
N LEU A 67 3.58 3.58 15.45
CA LEU A 67 4.62 4.10 16.34
C LEU A 67 4.05 4.85 17.54
N LYS A 68 2.96 5.58 17.36
CA LYS A 68 2.26 6.29 18.46
C LYS A 68 1.36 5.37 19.28
N ASN A 69 1.12 4.14 18.81
CA ASN A 69 0.17 3.21 19.41
C ASN A 69 -1.22 3.84 19.53
N GLU A 70 -1.63 4.53 18.46
CA GLU A 70 -2.96 5.12 18.35
C GLU A 70 -4.02 4.03 18.52
N LYS A 71 -5.12 4.38 19.20
CA LYS A 71 -6.22 3.45 19.48
C LYS A 71 -7.50 3.81 18.74
N ASN A 72 -7.46 4.84 17.89
CA ASN A 72 -8.62 5.27 17.14
C ASN A 72 -8.91 4.27 16.00
N ASN A 73 -9.99 3.50 16.15
CA ASN A 73 -10.37 2.47 15.20
C ASN A 73 -10.88 3.01 13.86
N THR A 74 -11.46 4.20 13.86
CA THR A 74 -11.91 4.90 12.65
C THR A 74 -10.72 5.31 11.79
N VAL A 75 -9.69 5.91 12.40
CA VAL A 75 -8.47 6.33 11.68
C VAL A 75 -7.77 5.13 11.04
N ALA A 76 -7.54 4.05 11.79
CA ALA A 76 -6.98 2.83 11.21
C ALA A 76 -7.87 2.23 10.12
N GLY A 77 -9.20 2.28 10.28
CA GLY A 77 -10.14 1.80 9.27
C GLY A 77 -10.04 2.57 7.96
N ILE A 78 -9.96 3.90 8.02
CA ILE A 78 -9.82 4.76 6.85
C ILE A 78 -8.48 4.49 6.15
N LEU A 79 -7.37 4.50 6.89
CA LEU A 79 -6.04 4.28 6.33
C LEU A 79 -5.91 2.90 5.67
N LEU A 80 -6.38 1.84 6.33
CA LEU A 80 -6.37 0.49 5.78
C LEU A 80 -7.32 0.34 4.57
N SER A 81 -8.46 1.02 4.57
CA SER A 81 -9.40 0.99 3.45
C SER A 81 -8.81 1.67 2.20
N ILE A 82 -8.17 2.83 2.35
CA ILE A 82 -7.49 3.51 1.24
C ILE A 82 -6.36 2.62 0.71
N THR A 83 -5.57 2.03 1.61
CA THR A 83 -4.48 1.10 1.26
C THR A 83 -5.01 -0.10 0.47
N ALA A 84 -6.10 -0.72 0.93
CA ALA A 84 -6.72 -1.86 0.26
C ALA A 84 -7.26 -1.49 -1.14
N GLY A 85 -7.99 -0.37 -1.24
CA GLY A 85 -8.55 0.10 -2.52
C GLY A 85 -7.47 0.40 -3.55
N PHE A 86 -6.44 1.16 -3.15
CA PHE A 86 -5.31 1.48 -4.03
C PHE A 86 -4.55 0.23 -4.46
N THR A 87 -4.17 -0.62 -3.51
CA THR A 87 -3.42 -1.87 -3.79
C THR A 87 -4.23 -2.81 -4.69
N GLY A 88 -5.54 -2.90 -4.49
CA GLY A 88 -6.44 -3.68 -5.34
C GLY A 88 -6.49 -3.14 -6.78
N LEU A 89 -6.53 -1.82 -6.95
CA LEU A 89 -6.48 -1.18 -8.27
C LEU A 89 -5.14 -1.44 -8.96
N VAL A 90 -4.01 -1.24 -8.24
CA VAL A 90 -2.67 -1.54 -8.76
C VAL A 90 -2.54 -3.00 -9.18
N ALA A 91 -2.99 -3.94 -8.34
CA ALA A 91 -2.99 -5.37 -8.67
C ALA A 91 -3.79 -5.64 -9.96
N PHE A 92 -4.97 -5.06 -10.09
CA PHE A 92 -5.81 -5.22 -11.27
C PHE A 92 -5.13 -4.69 -12.54
N VAL A 93 -4.53 -3.49 -12.47
CA VAL A 93 -3.80 -2.89 -13.59
C VAL A 93 -2.58 -3.74 -13.96
N GLN A 94 -1.80 -4.20 -12.97
CA GLN A 94 -0.64 -5.08 -13.18
C GLN A 94 -1.04 -6.42 -13.82
N LEU A 95 -2.17 -7.00 -13.42
CA LEU A 95 -2.70 -8.23 -14.01
C LEU A 95 -3.06 -8.04 -15.49
N ILE A 96 -3.77 -6.95 -15.81
CA ILE A 96 -4.09 -6.61 -17.20
C ILE A 96 -2.80 -6.43 -18.00
N HIS A 97 -1.84 -5.65 -17.50
CA HIS A 97 -0.55 -5.49 -18.17
C HIS A 97 0.17 -6.83 -18.38
N ALA A 98 0.21 -7.69 -17.37
CA ALA A 98 0.87 -8.99 -17.47
C ALA A 98 0.24 -9.88 -18.55
N ILE A 99 -1.10 -9.90 -18.65
CA ILE A 99 -1.83 -10.69 -19.65
C ILE A 99 -1.59 -10.17 -21.06
N PHE A 100 -1.69 -8.85 -21.28
CA PHE A 100 -1.66 -8.27 -22.63
C PHE A 100 -0.25 -7.95 -23.14
N THR A 101 0.72 -7.71 -22.25
CA THR A 101 2.10 -7.37 -22.65
C THR A 101 3.09 -8.51 -22.44
N GLY A 102 2.72 -9.54 -21.68
CA GLY A 102 3.57 -10.69 -21.38
C GLY A 102 4.79 -10.38 -20.51
N GLN A 103 4.87 -9.18 -19.91
CA GLN A 103 6.02 -8.74 -19.13
C GLN A 103 6.07 -9.40 -17.75
N ALA A 104 7.10 -10.23 -17.51
CA ALA A 104 7.31 -10.91 -16.24
C ALA A 104 7.35 -9.97 -15.00
N PRO A 105 7.93 -8.75 -15.06
CA PRO A 105 7.87 -7.80 -13.95
C PRO A 105 6.45 -7.43 -13.51
N MET A 106 5.50 -7.34 -14.45
CA MET A 106 4.09 -7.02 -14.16
C MET A 106 3.39 -8.17 -13.43
N GLY A 107 3.70 -9.41 -13.81
CA GLY A 107 3.20 -10.60 -13.11
C GLY A 107 3.69 -10.69 -11.67
N LEU A 108 4.98 -10.39 -11.43
CA LEU A 108 5.52 -10.35 -10.08
C LEU A 108 4.89 -9.21 -9.25
N GLY A 109 4.74 -8.03 -9.86
CA GLY A 109 4.05 -6.89 -9.24
C GLY A 109 2.64 -7.27 -8.77
N PHE A 110 1.85 -7.91 -9.64
CA PHE A 110 0.52 -8.42 -9.31
C PHE A 110 0.52 -9.34 -8.09
N ILE A 111 1.42 -10.33 -8.04
CA ILE A 111 1.53 -11.28 -6.92
C ILE A 111 1.84 -10.55 -5.61
N LEU A 112 2.79 -9.60 -5.64
CA LEU A 112 3.16 -8.82 -4.46
C LEU A 112 2.03 -7.89 -3.99
N SER A 113 1.28 -7.29 -4.92
CA SER A 113 0.10 -6.48 -4.60
C SER A 113 -1.02 -7.34 -3.99
N CYS A 114 -1.24 -8.55 -4.50
CA CYS A 114 -2.19 -9.50 -3.88
C CYS A 114 -1.76 -9.89 -2.47
N TYR A 115 -0.46 -10.13 -2.25
CA TYR A 115 0.07 -10.41 -0.92
C TYR A 115 -0.15 -9.23 0.03
N LEU A 116 0.19 -8.00 -0.38
CA LEU A 116 -0.05 -6.80 0.43
C LEU A 116 -1.53 -6.61 0.73
N LEU A 117 -2.41 -6.81 -0.26
CA LEU A 117 -3.85 -6.72 -0.07
C LEU A 117 -4.36 -7.75 0.95
N ALA A 118 -3.86 -8.99 0.88
CA ALA A 118 -4.20 -10.03 1.86
C ALA A 118 -3.75 -9.63 3.28
N GLU A 119 -2.54 -9.10 3.45
CA GLU A 119 -2.04 -8.59 4.73
C GLU A 119 -2.90 -7.44 5.28
N VAL A 120 -3.32 -6.51 4.42
CA VAL A 120 -4.20 -5.39 4.78
C VAL A 120 -5.55 -5.91 5.26
N LEU A 121 -6.18 -6.82 4.51
CA LEU A 121 -7.48 -7.39 4.87
C LEU A 121 -7.40 -8.25 6.14
N TYR A 122 -6.35 -9.06 6.28
CA TYR A 122 -6.09 -9.83 7.49
C TYR A 122 -5.93 -8.92 8.71
N THR A 123 -5.13 -7.86 8.59
CA THR A 123 -4.93 -6.87 9.66
C THR A 123 -6.22 -6.15 10.00
N ALA A 124 -6.98 -5.74 8.99
CA ALA A 124 -8.27 -5.09 9.18
C ALA A 124 -9.29 -5.97 9.91
N LYS A 125 -9.25 -7.30 9.66
CA LYS A 125 -10.10 -8.30 10.32
C LYS A 125 -9.66 -8.62 11.76
N THR A 126 -8.36 -8.70 12.01
CA THR A 126 -7.80 -9.20 13.29
C THR A 126 -7.48 -8.10 14.29
N ARG A 127 -7.34 -6.84 13.85
CA ARG A 127 -7.15 -5.71 14.76
C ARG A 127 -8.32 -5.59 15.74
N ASN A 128 -8.03 -5.22 16.98
CA ASN A 128 -9.08 -5.01 17.99
C ASN A 128 -9.90 -3.76 17.64
N THR A 129 -11.12 -3.96 17.15
CA THR A 129 -12.06 -2.88 16.78
C THR A 129 -13.01 -2.47 17.91
N ARG A 130 -12.90 -3.09 19.09
CA ARG A 130 -13.73 -2.82 20.27
C ARG A 130 -13.07 -1.84 21.23
#